data_AF-A0A1M5VRD2-F1
#
_entry.id   AF-A0A1M5VRD2-F1
#
_cell.length_a   1.000
_cell.length_b   1.000
_cell.length_c   1.000
_cell.angle_alpha   90.00
_cell.angle_beta   90.00
_cell.angle_gamma   90.00
#
_symmetry.space_group_name_H-M   'P 1'
#
loop_
_entity.id
_entity.type
_entity.pdbx_description
1 polymer ?
#
loop_
_entity_poly.entity_id
_entity_poly.type
_entity_poly.pdbx_seq_one_letter_code
_entity_poly.pdbx_strand_id
1 'polypeptide(L)'
;MKIIQEFLTKFTFTIVLLIGLSSNLQAQRIVRAVPRNNTVVVYSGVSYRYASGFYYKPHRSGFVVVTPPVGLRVRVLPVGYSNVVIGGRAYFYFGGVYYIQLQPNSYEIVEIPKEAFLASLPEGAETITISGKKYYKIGNTYYEKLISENGTERYVMVGEKIQ
;
A
#
# COMPACT_ATOMS: atom_id res chain seq x y z
N MET A 1 5.33 -37.76 25.28
CA MET A 1 4.51 -36.77 24.54
C MET A 1 4.97 -35.36 24.92
N LYS A 2 6.16 -34.95 24.45
CA LYS A 2 6.87 -33.74 24.89
C LYS A 2 7.62 -33.01 23.75
N ILE A 3 7.23 -33.28 22.50
CA ILE A 3 7.98 -32.82 21.29
C ILE A 3 7.20 -31.75 20.50
N ILE A 4 5.88 -31.64 20.69
CA ILE A 4 5.02 -30.71 19.93
C ILE A 4 4.93 -29.33 20.60
N GLN A 5 5.47 -29.17 21.83
CA GLN A 5 5.46 -27.91 22.58
C GLN A 5 6.75 -27.08 22.45
N GLU A 6 7.82 -27.61 21.84
CA GLU A 6 9.09 -26.86 21.71
C GLU A 6 9.24 -26.11 20.37
N PHE A 7 8.35 -26.35 19.40
CA PHE A 7 8.45 -25.72 18.07
C PHE A 7 7.77 -24.34 17.99
N LEU A 8 6.99 -23.95 19.00
CA LEU A 8 6.25 -22.68 19.01
C LEU A 8 7.04 -21.50 19.61
N THR A 9 8.29 -21.71 20.05
CA THR A 9 9.06 -20.70 20.79
C THR A 9 10.19 -20.03 19.97
N LYS A 10 10.34 -20.30 18.68
CA LYS A 10 11.56 -19.86 17.94
C LYS A 10 11.37 -18.98 16.70
N PHE A 11 10.19 -18.48 16.38
CA PHE A 11 10.05 -17.56 15.24
C PHE A 11 9.13 -16.37 15.50
N THR A 12 9.31 -15.70 16.64
CA THR A 12 8.87 -14.30 16.81
C THR A 12 9.79 -13.38 16.00
N PHE A 13 9.57 -13.32 14.68
CA PHE A 13 9.90 -12.15 13.87
C PHE A 13 8.58 -11.51 13.44
N THR A 14 7.97 -10.81 14.40
CA THR A 14 6.74 -10.05 14.23
C THR A 14 6.99 -8.85 13.32
N ILE A 15 6.48 -8.88 12.10
CA ILE A 15 6.19 -7.66 11.33
C ILE A 15 4.66 -7.53 11.27
N VAL A 16 4.19 -6.63 12.12
CA VAL A 16 2.81 -6.16 12.25
C VAL A 16 2.36 -5.50 10.94
N LEU A 17 1.14 -5.79 10.49
CA LEU A 17 0.34 -4.87 9.67
C LEU A 17 -1.09 -4.89 10.22
N LEU A 18 -1.43 -3.82 10.93
CA LEU A 18 -2.67 -3.61 11.67
C LEU A 18 -3.05 -2.16 11.40
N ILE A 19 -4.04 -1.91 10.55
CA ILE A 19 -4.72 -0.60 10.53
C ILE A 19 -6.21 -0.87 10.46
N GLY A 20 -6.76 -1.12 11.65
CA GLY A 20 -8.20 -1.19 11.87
C GLY A 20 -8.53 -1.83 13.20
N LEU A 21 -8.22 -1.15 14.31
CA LEU A 21 -8.56 -1.51 15.71
C LEU A 21 -7.56 -2.41 16.46
N SER A 22 -6.30 -1.98 16.51
CA SER A 22 -5.50 -2.20 17.72
C SER A 22 -4.71 -0.95 18.03
N SER A 23 -5.03 -0.36 19.18
CA SER A 23 -4.29 0.70 19.82
C SER A 23 -2.85 0.24 20.10
N ASN A 24 -1.88 1.01 19.60
CA ASN A 24 -0.45 1.02 20.00
C ASN A 24 0.32 -0.32 19.88
N LEU A 25 1.21 -0.41 18.88
CA LEU A 25 2.59 -0.99 18.97
C LEU A 25 3.29 -1.20 17.60
N GLN A 26 2.94 -0.43 16.57
CA GLN A 26 3.96 0.10 15.67
C GLN A 26 3.98 1.59 15.91
N ALA A 27 5.02 2.10 16.57
CA ALA A 27 5.17 3.54 16.76
C ALA A 27 5.10 4.19 15.38
N GLN A 28 3.97 4.84 15.06
CA GLN A 28 3.83 5.58 13.83
C GLN A 28 4.89 6.67 13.88
N ARG A 29 5.98 6.46 13.14
CA ARG A 29 7.21 7.25 13.30
C ARG A 29 6.87 8.72 13.08
N ILE A 30 6.94 9.50 14.16
CA ILE A 30 6.76 10.93 14.09
C ILE A 30 7.97 11.50 13.37
N VAL A 31 7.72 12.19 12.26
CA VAL A 31 8.72 12.95 11.53
C VAL A 31 8.58 14.41 11.91
N ARG A 32 9.70 15.04 12.32
CA ARG A 32 9.72 16.45 12.71
C ARG A 32 9.64 17.39 11.51
N ALA A 33 10.04 16.91 10.34
CA ALA A 33 10.03 17.67 9.09
C ALA A 33 9.53 16.79 7.95
N VAL A 34 8.86 17.43 7.00
CA VAL A 34 8.42 16.85 5.72
C VAL A 34 9.39 17.34 4.63
N PRO A 35 9.65 16.56 3.56
CA PRO A 35 10.46 17.01 2.43
C PRO A 35 10.07 18.41 1.94
N ARG A 36 11.05 19.24 1.58
CA ARG A 36 10.82 20.65 1.21
C ARG A 36 9.86 20.78 0.02
N ASN A 37 9.94 19.86 -0.94
CA ASN A 37 9.09 19.80 -2.13
C ASN A 37 7.72 19.13 -1.86
N ASN A 38 7.08 19.46 -0.73
CA ASN A 38 5.74 18.99 -0.42
C ASN A 38 4.66 19.94 -0.96
N THR A 39 3.47 19.39 -1.15
CA THR A 39 2.25 20.16 -1.40
C THR A 39 1.29 19.98 -0.23
N VAL A 40 0.45 20.98 0.02
CA VAL A 40 -0.61 20.88 1.03
C VAL A 40 -1.88 20.42 0.33
N VAL A 41 -2.50 19.36 0.85
CA VAL A 41 -3.78 18.83 0.39
C VAL A 41 -4.74 18.81 1.56
N VAL A 42 -5.84 19.54 1.44
CA VAL A 42 -6.87 19.61 2.47
C VAL A 42 -7.95 18.57 2.17
N TYR A 43 -8.26 17.71 3.15
CA TYR A 43 -9.32 16.72 3.03
C TYR A 43 -10.03 16.56 4.38
N SER A 44 -11.36 16.66 4.39
CA SER A 44 -12.19 16.56 5.59
C SER A 44 -11.68 17.43 6.77
N GLY A 45 -11.29 18.67 6.48
CA GLY A 45 -10.78 19.62 7.48
C GLY A 45 -9.32 19.39 7.94
N VAL A 46 -8.63 18.37 7.41
CA VAL A 46 -7.23 18.07 7.74
C VAL A 46 -6.30 18.50 6.61
N SER A 47 -5.28 19.29 6.94
CA SER A 47 -4.24 19.73 6.00
C SER A 47 -3.10 18.72 5.95
N TYR A 48 -3.20 17.73 5.07
CA TYR A 48 -2.13 16.78 4.81
C TYR A 48 -0.99 17.47 4.05
N ARG A 49 0.25 17.04 4.30
CA ARG A 49 1.35 17.30 3.36
C ARG A 49 1.53 16.06 2.49
N TYR A 50 1.69 16.26 1.19
CA TYR A 50 1.96 15.20 0.23
C TYR A 50 3.32 15.41 -0.40
N ALA A 51 4.16 14.37 -0.40
CA ALA A 51 5.47 14.38 -1.04
C ALA A 51 5.86 12.96 -1.50
N SER A 52 6.15 12.82 -2.80
CA SER A 52 6.66 11.58 -3.41
C SER A 52 5.87 10.31 -3.06
N GLY A 53 4.53 10.39 -3.05
CA GLY A 53 3.67 9.24 -2.71
C GLY A 53 3.42 9.02 -1.22
N PHE A 54 4.05 9.79 -0.34
CA PHE A 54 3.81 9.73 1.11
C PHE A 54 2.88 10.85 1.55
N TYR A 55 2.00 10.51 2.49
CA TYR A 55 1.02 11.41 3.08
C TYR A 55 1.34 11.63 4.55
N TYR A 56 1.46 12.90 4.92
CA TYR A 56 1.89 13.33 6.23
C TYR A 56 0.72 14.04 6.90
N LYS A 57 0.15 13.39 7.91
CA LYS A 57 -0.91 13.98 8.74
C LYS A 57 -0.27 14.82 9.86
N PRO A 58 -0.77 16.04 10.13
CA PRO A 58 -0.31 16.83 11.27
C PRO A 58 -0.46 16.06 12.59
N HIS A 59 0.54 16.19 13.45
CA HIS A 59 0.58 15.63 14.79
C HIS A 59 1.13 16.67 15.77
N ARG A 60 0.86 16.53 17.09
CA ARG A 60 1.22 17.52 18.12
C ARG A 60 2.69 17.97 18.08
N SER A 61 3.59 17.08 17.67
CA SER A 61 5.05 17.27 17.66
C SER A 61 5.68 17.15 16.26
N GLY A 62 4.89 17.29 15.19
CA GLY A 62 5.36 17.20 13.81
C GLY A 62 4.33 16.56 12.89
N PHE A 63 4.71 15.50 12.20
CA PHE A 63 3.83 14.77 11.28
C PHE A 63 3.96 13.27 11.47
N VAL A 64 2.93 12.55 11.08
CA VAL A 64 2.96 11.09 10.98
C VAL A 64 2.68 10.68 9.54
N VAL A 65 3.43 9.70 9.04
CA VAL A 65 3.18 9.12 7.71
C VAL A 65 1.97 8.21 7.83
N VAL A 66 0.95 8.44 7.00
CA VAL A 66 -0.32 7.72 7.01
C VAL A 66 -0.61 7.12 5.65
N THR A 67 -1.42 6.06 5.64
CA THR A 67 -2.21 5.72 4.46
C THR A 67 -3.20 6.86 4.21
N PRO A 68 -3.27 7.42 2.98
CA PRO A 68 -4.20 8.49 2.69
C PRO A 68 -5.67 8.01 2.76
N PRO A 69 -6.61 8.90 3.12
CA PRO A 69 -8.02 8.58 3.05
C PRO A 69 -8.48 8.46 1.58
N VAL A 70 -9.41 7.55 1.34
CA VAL A 70 -10.15 7.43 0.07
C VAL A 70 -10.86 8.75 -0.23
N GLY A 71 -10.87 9.17 -1.49
CA GLY A 71 -11.46 10.42 -1.97
C GLY A 71 -10.52 11.63 -1.87
N LEU A 72 -9.36 11.52 -1.20
CA LEU A 72 -8.36 12.59 -1.22
C LEU A 72 -7.79 12.73 -2.64
N ARG A 73 -7.64 13.99 -3.08
CA ARG A 73 -7.19 14.32 -4.44
C ARG A 73 -5.79 14.93 -4.44
N VAL A 74 -4.95 14.46 -5.36
CA VAL A 74 -3.63 15.02 -5.63
C VAL A 74 -3.55 15.52 -7.07
N ARG A 75 -2.69 16.51 -7.31
CA ARG A 75 -2.47 17.06 -8.67
C ARG A 75 -1.42 16.30 -9.47
N VAL A 76 -0.50 15.64 -8.78
CA VAL A 76 0.67 15.01 -9.37
C VAL A 76 0.84 13.63 -8.77
N LEU A 77 0.93 12.62 -9.62
CA LEU A 77 1.20 11.24 -9.20
C LEU A 77 2.64 11.08 -8.70
N PRO A 78 2.90 10.10 -7.81
CA PRO A 78 4.26 9.80 -7.38
C PRO A 78 5.12 9.36 -8.55
N VAL A 79 6.41 9.73 -8.54
CA VAL A 79 7.37 9.20 -9.53
C VAL A 79 7.46 7.68 -9.39
N GLY A 80 7.37 6.95 -10.51
CA GLY A 80 7.39 5.49 -10.53
C GLY A 80 6.02 4.84 -10.25
N TYR A 81 4.91 5.58 -10.38
CA TYR A 81 3.59 4.96 -10.43
C TYR A 81 3.49 3.94 -11.57
N SER A 82 2.66 2.92 -11.38
CA SER A 82 2.34 1.92 -12.40
C SER A 82 0.93 2.17 -12.95
N ASN A 83 0.74 1.97 -14.24
CA ASN A 83 -0.60 1.87 -14.83
C ASN A 83 -1.07 0.43 -14.70
N VAL A 84 -2.30 0.21 -14.23
CA VAL A 84 -2.90 -1.11 -14.10
C VAL A 84 -4.31 -1.10 -14.66
N VAL A 85 -4.70 -2.17 -15.36
CA VAL A 85 -6.08 -2.34 -15.83
C VAL A 85 -6.74 -3.42 -15.00
N ILE A 86 -7.72 -3.03 -14.19
CA ILE A 86 -8.43 -3.94 -13.27
C ILE A 86 -9.91 -3.90 -13.62
N GLY A 87 -10.49 -5.06 -13.93
CA GLY A 87 -11.91 -5.16 -14.32
C GLY A 87 -12.27 -4.28 -15.53
N GLY A 88 -11.33 -4.06 -16.47
CA GLY A 88 -11.53 -3.20 -17.64
C GLY A 88 -11.39 -1.69 -17.39
N ARG A 89 -11.07 -1.27 -16.17
CA ARG A 89 -10.83 0.15 -15.82
C ARG A 89 -9.35 0.40 -15.55
N ALA A 90 -8.82 1.50 -16.08
CA ALA A 90 -7.45 1.93 -15.83
C ALA A 90 -7.33 2.62 -14.45
N TYR A 91 -6.30 2.26 -13.70
CA TYR A 91 -5.91 2.88 -12.44
C TYR A 91 -4.42 3.21 -12.47
N PHE A 92 -4.04 4.22 -11.69
CA PHE A 92 -2.65 4.49 -11.36
C PHE A 92 -2.38 3.90 -9.98
N TYR A 93 -1.30 3.16 -9.82
CA TYR A 93 -0.94 2.51 -8.56
C TYR A 93 0.43 3.00 -8.07
N PHE A 94 0.53 3.29 -6.78
CA PHE A 94 1.82 3.51 -6.13
C PHE A 94 1.75 3.16 -4.64
N GLY A 95 2.67 2.33 -4.16
CA GLY A 95 2.89 2.11 -2.73
C GLY A 95 1.66 1.66 -1.95
N GLY A 96 0.79 0.84 -2.55
CA GLY A 96 -0.46 0.37 -1.94
C GLY A 96 -1.67 1.29 -2.13
N VAL A 97 -1.50 2.40 -2.86
CA VAL A 97 -2.57 3.37 -3.11
C VAL A 97 -2.97 3.35 -4.58
N TYR A 98 -4.28 3.28 -4.84
CA TYR A 98 -4.86 3.36 -6.18
C TYR A 98 -5.43 4.74 -6.40
N TYR A 99 -5.23 5.25 -7.61
CA TYR A 99 -5.75 6.53 -8.06
C TYR A 99 -6.52 6.35 -9.36
N ILE A 100 -7.57 7.15 -9.51
CA ILE A 100 -8.23 7.38 -10.80
C ILE A 100 -8.01 8.83 -11.21
N GLN A 101 -7.90 9.07 -12.51
CA GLN A 101 -7.87 10.43 -13.03
C GLN A 101 -9.31 10.90 -13.28
N LEU A 102 -9.68 12.03 -12.69
CA LEU A 102 -10.99 12.66 -12.88
C LEU A 102 -10.96 13.75 -13.95
N GLN A 103 -9.85 14.48 -14.02
CA GLN A 103 -9.57 15.58 -14.95
C GLN A 103 -8.06 15.64 -15.21
N PRO A 104 -7.58 16.38 -16.23
CA PRO A 104 -6.16 16.68 -16.37
C PRO A 104 -5.57 17.18 -15.04
N ASN A 105 -4.50 16.53 -14.56
CA ASN A 105 -3.83 16.84 -13.29
C ASN A 105 -4.74 16.78 -12.05
N SER A 106 -5.73 15.88 -12.03
CA SER A 106 -6.57 15.61 -10.86
C SER A 106 -6.73 14.11 -10.67
N TYR A 107 -6.09 13.58 -9.63
CA TYR A 107 -6.06 12.16 -9.31
C TYR A 107 -6.69 11.94 -7.94
N GLU A 108 -7.76 11.14 -7.90
CA GLU A 108 -8.49 10.82 -6.69
C GLU A 108 -8.09 9.43 -6.20
N ILE A 109 -7.82 9.33 -4.90
CA ILE A 109 -7.52 8.07 -4.24
C ILE A 109 -8.80 7.27 -4.10
N VAL A 110 -8.75 6.00 -4.50
CA VAL A 110 -9.91 5.12 -4.48
C VAL A 110 -9.66 3.93 -3.57
N GLU A 111 -10.75 3.27 -3.16
CA GLU A 111 -10.65 1.94 -2.58
C GLU A 111 -9.98 0.98 -3.56
N ILE A 112 -9.29 -0.01 -3.00
CA ILE A 112 -8.69 -1.09 -3.80
C ILE A 112 -9.84 -1.80 -4.54
N PRO A 113 -9.79 -1.89 -5.89
CA PRO A 113 -10.83 -2.60 -6.62
C PRO A 113 -10.93 -4.05 -6.16
N LYS A 114 -12.14 -4.59 -6.03
CA LYS A 114 -12.33 -5.96 -5.53
C LYS A 114 -11.67 -6.99 -6.45
N GLU A 115 -11.66 -6.69 -7.74
CA GLU A 115 -11.07 -7.48 -8.81
C GLU A 115 -9.53 -7.43 -8.80
N ALA A 116 -8.92 -6.55 -8.01
CA ALA A 116 -7.47 -6.52 -7.83
C ALA A 116 -6.97 -7.66 -6.93
N PHE A 117 -7.86 -8.31 -6.18
CA PHE A 117 -7.50 -9.37 -5.24
C PHE A 117 -7.66 -10.77 -5.86
N LEU A 118 -6.68 -11.62 -5.59
CA LEU A 118 -6.76 -13.06 -5.78
C LEU A 118 -6.71 -13.77 -4.42
N ALA A 119 -7.57 -14.78 -4.25
CA ALA A 119 -7.57 -15.65 -3.07
C ALA A 119 -6.36 -16.59 -3.05
N SER A 120 -5.90 -17.01 -4.22
CA SER A 120 -4.72 -17.85 -4.41
C SER A 120 -4.03 -17.49 -5.72
N LEU A 121 -2.73 -17.72 -5.80
CA LEU A 121 -2.03 -17.63 -7.09
C LEU A 121 -2.41 -18.84 -7.96
N PRO A 122 -2.71 -18.64 -9.25
CA PRO A 122 -2.88 -19.73 -10.20
C PRO A 122 -1.56 -20.46 -10.42
N GLU A 123 -1.67 -21.67 -10.97
CA GLU A 123 -0.51 -22.45 -11.42
C GLU A 123 0.29 -21.65 -12.47
N GLY A 124 1.62 -21.69 -12.36
CA GLY A 124 2.51 -20.92 -13.23
C GLY A 124 2.84 -19.49 -12.76
N ALA A 125 2.43 -19.09 -11.55
CA ALA A 125 2.90 -17.84 -10.96
C ALA A 125 4.41 -17.89 -10.66
N GLU A 126 5.17 -16.96 -11.24
CA GLU A 126 6.61 -16.81 -10.99
C GLU A 126 6.84 -15.96 -9.73
N THR A 127 7.73 -16.39 -8.84
CA THR A 127 8.19 -15.53 -7.75
C THR A 127 9.42 -14.76 -8.21
N ILE A 128 9.36 -13.43 -8.10
CA ILE A 128 10.46 -12.54 -8.46
C ILE A 128 10.80 -11.62 -7.30
N THR A 129 12.05 -11.15 -7.25
CA THR A 129 12.49 -10.19 -6.24
C THR A 129 12.98 -8.92 -6.94
N ILE A 130 12.33 -7.80 -6.68
CA ILE A 130 12.70 -6.48 -7.22
C ILE A 130 13.09 -5.59 -6.03
N SER A 131 14.33 -5.09 -6.03
CA SER A 131 14.86 -4.24 -4.95
C SER A 131 14.67 -4.83 -3.54
N GLY A 132 14.87 -6.15 -3.40
CA GLY A 132 14.74 -6.87 -2.13
C GLY A 132 13.30 -7.17 -1.70
N LYS A 133 12.29 -6.70 -2.43
CA LYS A 133 10.88 -7.01 -2.18
C LYS A 133 10.40 -8.13 -3.10
N LYS A 134 9.70 -9.12 -2.53
CA LYS A 134 9.13 -10.25 -3.26
C LYS A 134 7.82 -9.85 -3.94
N TYR A 135 7.69 -10.22 -5.20
CA TYR A 135 6.48 -10.08 -6.01
C TYR A 135 6.15 -11.42 -6.66
N TYR A 136 4.89 -11.60 -7.03
CA TYR A 136 4.39 -12.76 -7.76
C TYR A 136 3.91 -12.31 -9.12
N LYS A 137 4.41 -12.92 -10.18
CA LYS A 137 4.17 -12.51 -11.56
C LYS A 137 3.33 -13.57 -12.27
N ILE A 138 2.25 -13.13 -12.90
CA ILE A 138 1.37 -13.96 -13.72
C ILE A 138 1.27 -13.28 -15.08
N GLY A 139 1.81 -13.93 -16.12
CA GLY A 139 1.94 -13.31 -17.43
C GLY A 139 2.74 -12.00 -17.33
N ASN A 140 2.07 -10.86 -17.49
CA ASN A 140 2.68 -9.53 -17.43
C ASN A 140 2.26 -8.72 -16.20
N THR A 141 1.48 -9.32 -15.29
CA THR A 141 0.89 -8.69 -14.11
C THR A 141 1.65 -9.09 -12.85
N TYR A 142 1.84 -8.13 -11.96
CA TYR A 142 2.60 -8.26 -10.72
C TYR A 142 1.67 -8.15 -9.54
N TYR A 143 1.86 -9.03 -8.56
CA TYR A 143 1.06 -9.14 -7.35
C TYR A 143 1.94 -9.08 -6.10
N GLU A 144 1.42 -8.46 -5.06
CA GLU A 144 1.98 -8.51 -3.72
C GLU A 144 1.12 -9.40 -2.82
N LYS A 145 1.77 -10.20 -1.96
CA LYS A 145 1.08 -10.99 -0.94
C LYS A 145 0.72 -10.10 0.25
N LEU A 146 -0.54 -10.12 0.62
CA LEU A 146 -1.11 -9.54 1.83
C LEU A 146 -1.58 -10.67 2.74
N ILE A 147 -1.32 -10.54 4.03
CA ILE A 147 -1.80 -11.46 5.06
C ILE A 147 -2.66 -10.64 6.00
N SER A 148 -3.95 -10.97 6.15
CA SER A 148 -4.80 -10.31 7.14
C SER A 148 -4.53 -10.84 8.54
N GLU A 149 -5.03 -10.13 9.56
CA GLU A 149 -4.81 -10.44 10.98
C GLU A 149 -5.25 -11.86 11.37
N ASN A 150 -6.25 -12.41 10.67
CA ASN A 150 -6.73 -13.78 10.85
C ASN A 150 -5.89 -14.85 10.10
N GLY A 151 -4.76 -14.48 9.50
CA GLY A 151 -3.90 -15.37 8.72
C GLY A 151 -4.38 -15.65 7.29
N THR A 152 -5.47 -15.02 6.82
CA THR A 152 -5.92 -15.21 5.43
C THR A 152 -4.95 -14.51 4.48
N GLU A 153 -4.42 -15.29 3.54
CA GLU A 153 -3.54 -14.78 2.48
C GLU A 153 -4.39 -14.28 1.31
N ARG A 154 -4.01 -13.12 0.76
CA ARG A 154 -4.56 -12.58 -0.49
C ARG A 154 -3.42 -12.00 -1.32
N TYR A 155 -3.61 -11.94 -2.62
CA TYR A 155 -2.65 -11.34 -3.53
C TYR A 155 -3.28 -10.14 -4.20
N VAL A 156 -2.64 -8.99 -4.16
CA VAL A 156 -3.17 -7.74 -4.72
C VAL A 156 -2.35 -7.31 -5.93
N MET A 157 -3.02 -6.94 -7.01
CA MET A 157 -2.39 -6.50 -8.26
C MET A 157 -1.74 -5.12 -8.12
N VAL A 158 -0.42 -5.03 -8.29
CA VAL A 158 0.37 -3.81 -8.03
C VAL A 158 0.97 -3.19 -9.29
N GLY A 159 0.90 -3.87 -10.43
CA GLY A 159 1.54 -3.36 -11.63
C GLY A 159 1.37 -4.29 -12.82
N GLU A 160 1.52 -3.71 -14.00
CA GLU A 160 1.80 -4.43 -15.23
C GLU A 160 3.12 -3.93 -15.78
N LYS A 161 3.93 -4.82 -16.35
CA LYS A 161 5.11 -4.38 -17.10
C LYS A 161 4.61 -3.83 -18.44
N ILE A 162 4.86 -2.57 -18.74
CA ILE A 162 4.64 -2.07 -20.10
C ILE A 162 5.73 -2.70 -20.98
N GLN A 163 5.33 -3.38 -22.06
CA GLN A 163 6.24 -4.03 -23.01
C GLN A 163 7.18 -3.03 -23.69
#